data_AF-F9SZX3-F1
#
_entry.id   AF-F9SZX3-F1
#
_cell.length_a   1.000
_cell.length_b   1.000
_cell.length_c   1.000
_cell.angle_alpha   90.00
_cell.angle_beta   90.00
_cell.angle_gamma   90.00
#
_symmetry.space_group_name_H-M   'P 1'
#
loop_
_entity.id
_entity.type
_entity.pdbx_description
1 polymer ?
#
loop_
_entity_poly.entity_id
_entity_poly.type
_entity_poly.pdbx_seq_one_letter_code
_entity_poly.pdbx_strand_id
1 'polypeptide(L)' 'MSANSKTALNLINERIALAEKHMANDQANEEFTAHQKQLNANYYRGAINHLTVVRNQIEATLTWRDK' A
#
# COMPACT_ATOMS: atom_id res chain seq x y z
N MET A 1 11.16 12.95 15.64
CA MET A 1 10.67 11.58 15.27
C MET A 1 10.95 10.48 16.32
N SER A 2 9.92 9.90 16.95
CA SER A 2 10.06 8.71 17.84
C SER A 2 10.27 7.40 17.05
N ALA A 3 10.88 6.39 17.68
CA ALA A 3 11.14 5.07 17.07
C ALA A 3 9.84 4.41 16.55
N ASN A 4 8.75 4.46 17.33
CA ASN A 4 7.44 3.91 16.96
C ASN A 4 6.85 4.55 15.70
N SER A 5 7.11 5.84 15.49
CA SER A 5 6.65 6.58 14.32
C SER A 5 7.36 6.15 13.04
N LYS A 6 8.67 5.85 13.11
CA LYS A 6 9.42 5.27 11.99
C LYS A 6 8.97 3.84 11.70
N THR A 7 8.67 3.05 12.74
CA THR A 7 8.13 1.69 12.60
C THR A 7 6.78 1.68 11.87
N ALA A 8 5.88 2.63 12.17
CA ALA A 8 4.57 2.72 11.51
C ALA A 8 4.67 3.05 10.01
N LEU A 9 5.52 4.01 9.64
CA LEU A 9 5.76 4.35 8.23
C LEU A 9 6.39 3.19 7.46
N ASN A 10 7.38 2.53 8.05
CA ASN A 10 8.02 1.36 7.45
C ASN A 10 7.00 0.24 7.21
N LEU A 11 6.15 -0.05 8.19
CA LEU A 11 5.11 -1.06 8.06
C LEU A 11 4.15 -0.74 6.91
N ILE A 12 3.69 0.51 6.78
CA ILE A 12 2.78 0.86 5.68
C ILE A 12 3.48 0.76 4.32
N ASN A 13 4.73 1.18 4.22
CA ASN A 13 5.51 1.04 2.99
C ASN A 13 5.68 -0.45 2.61
N GLU A 14 5.95 -1.33 3.57
CA GLU A 14 6.00 -2.78 3.35
C GLU A 14 4.65 -3.33 2.85
N ARG A 15 3.53 -2.85 3.39
CA ARG A 15 2.19 -3.27 2.95
C ARG A 15 1.86 -2.79 1.53
N ILE A 16 2.27 -1.57 1.17
CA ILE A 16 2.14 -1.06 -0.21
C ILE A 16 2.94 -1.95 -1.16
N ALA A 17 4.22 -2.18 -0.88
CA ALA A 17 5.09 -3.02 -1.71
C ALA A 17 4.55 -4.45 -1.87
N LEU A 18 3.99 -5.02 -0.79
CA LEU A 18 3.38 -6.34 -0.83
C LEU A 18 2.12 -6.36 -1.73
N ALA A 19 1.26 -5.34 -1.63
CA ALA A 19 0.08 -5.21 -2.48
C ALA A 19 0.45 -5.04 -3.97
N GLU A 20 1.47 -4.24 -4.27
CA GLU A 20 2.01 -4.08 -5.63
C GLU A 20 2.54 -5.41 -6.18
N LYS A 21 3.27 -6.17 -5.36
CA LYS A 21 3.76 -7.50 -5.73
C LYS A 21 2.62 -8.48 -6.01
N HIS A 22 1.59 -8.52 -5.17
CA HIS A 22 0.43 -9.39 -5.40
C HIS A 22 -0.34 -8.98 -6.67
N MET A 23 -0.54 -7.68 -6.90
CA MET A 23 -1.15 -7.19 -8.13
C MET A 23 -0.37 -7.65 -9.37
N ALA A 24 0.96 -7.55 -9.34
CA ALA A 24 1.80 -8.00 -10.44
C ALA A 24 1.73 -9.52 -10.66
N ASN A 25 1.75 -10.31 -9.57
CA ASN A 25 1.62 -11.76 -9.64
C ASN A 25 0.28 -12.19 -10.22
N ASP A 26 -0.82 -11.59 -9.77
CA ASP A 26 -2.17 -11.91 -10.25
C ASP A 26 -2.35 -11.51 -11.72
N GLN A 27 -1.74 -10.40 -12.14
CA GLN A 27 -1.76 -9.97 -13.53
C GLN A 27 -0.98 -10.94 -14.44
N ALA A 28 0.13 -11.48 -13.93
CA ALA A 28 0.96 -12.47 -14.63
C ALA A 28 0.37 -13.89 -14.57
N ASN A 29 -0.58 -14.18 -13.69
CA ASN A 29 -1.13 -15.52 -13.53
C ASN A 29 -1.93 -15.96 -14.77
N GLU A 30 -1.52 -17.04 -15.43
CA GLU A 30 -2.17 -17.57 -16.63
C GLU A 30 -3.50 -18.27 -16.33
N GLU A 31 -3.72 -18.72 -15.09
CA GLU A 31 -4.96 -19.36 -14.66
C GLU A 31 -6.12 -18.38 -14.52
N PHE A 32 -5.82 -17.07 -14.39
CA PHE A 32 -6.84 -16.04 -14.25
C PHE A 32 -7.36 -15.58 -15.60
N THR A 33 -8.69 -15.55 -15.71
CA THR A 33 -9.38 -14.90 -16.82
C THR A 33 -9.09 -13.40 -16.85
N ALA A 34 -9.26 -12.77 -18.00
CA ALA A 34 -9.12 -11.31 -18.13
C ALA A 34 -10.01 -10.54 -17.14
N HIS A 35 -11.22 -11.03 -16.88
CA HIS A 35 -12.14 -10.42 -15.91
C HIS A 35 -11.60 -10.51 -14.47
N GLN A 36 -11.09 -11.67 -14.06
CA GLN A 36 -10.47 -11.84 -12.73
C GLN A 36 -9.24 -10.94 -12.56
N LYS A 37 -8.38 -10.86 -13.58
CA LYS A 37 -7.22 -9.95 -13.57
C LYS A 37 -7.64 -8.50 -13.37
N GLN A 38 -8.68 -8.05 -14.09
CA GLN A 38 -9.21 -6.70 -13.94
C GLN A 38 -9.80 -6.44 -12.55
N LEU A 39 -10.55 -7.41 -12.00
CA LEU A 39 -11.13 -7.31 -10.66
C LEU A 39 -10.04 -7.23 -9.59
N ASN A 40 -9.03 -8.10 -9.66
CA ASN A 40 -7.90 -8.10 -8.72
C ASN A 40 -7.09 -6.80 -8.84
N ALA A 41 -6.80 -6.33 -10.06
CA ALA A 41 -6.10 -5.07 -10.29
C ALA A 41 -6.85 -3.87 -9.66
N ASN A 42 -8.18 -3.83 -9.79
CA ASN A 42 -9.00 -2.79 -9.17
C ASN A 42 -8.99 -2.88 -7.64
N TYR A 43 -9.08 -4.10 -7.09
CA TYR A 43 -8.98 -4.36 -5.66
C TYR A 43 -7.65 -3.86 -5.07
N TYR A 44 -6.52 -4.27 -5.67
CA TYR A 44 -5.20 -3.85 -5.19
C TYR A 44 -4.96 -2.35 -5.37
N ARG A 45 -5.42 -1.75 -6.48
CA ARG A 45 -5.33 -0.28 -6.67
C ARG A 45 -6.08 0.47 -5.58
N GLY A 46 -7.28 0.00 -5.21
CA GLY A 46 -8.03 0.55 -4.07
C GLY A 46 -7.23 0.46 -2.77
N ALA A 47 -6.71 -0.73 -2.45
CA ALA A 47 -5.93 -0.95 -1.23
C ALA A 47 -4.66 -0.07 -1.18
N ILE A 48 -3.91 0.03 -2.28
CA ILE A 48 -2.70 0.88 -2.37
C ILE A 48 -3.05 2.35 -2.17
N ASN A 49 -4.14 2.83 -2.78
CA ASN A 49 -4.59 4.20 -2.59
C ASN A 49 -4.92 4.50 -1.11
N HIS A 50 -5.66 3.60 -0.46
CA HIS A 50 -5.96 3.76 0.97
C HIS A 50 -4.70 3.76 1.84
N LEU A 51 -3.76 2.83 1.61
CA LEU A 51 -2.50 2.77 2.34
C LEU A 51 -1.66 4.03 2.12
N THR A 52 -1.63 4.57 0.90
CA THR A 52 -0.93 5.81 0.58
C THR A 52 -1.51 7.00 1.34
N VAL A 53 -2.85 7.10 1.43
CA VAL A 53 -3.52 8.15 2.21
C VAL A 53 -3.15 8.05 3.69
N VAL A 54 -3.18 6.85 4.27
CA VAL A 54 -2.81 6.63 5.68
C VAL A 54 -1.33 6.97 5.93
N ARG A 55 -0.43 6.58 5.02
CA ARG A 55 0.99 6.96 5.09
C ARG A 55 1.15 8.47 5.18
N ASN A 56 0.53 9.20 4.26
CA ASN A 56 0.63 10.65 4.18
C ASN A 56 0.08 11.33 5.45
N GLN A 57 -1.00 10.79 6.05
CA GLN A 57 -1.56 11.29 7.32
C GLN A 57 -0.59 11.08 8.49
N ILE A 58 0.08 9.93 8.55
CA ILE A 58 1.11 9.68 9.57
C ILE A 58 2.27 10.63 9.37
N GLU A 59 2.81 10.75 8.15
CA GLU A 59 3.89 11.70 7.85
C GLU A 59 3.53 13.13 8.29
N ALA A 60 2.35 13.62 7.92
CA ALA A 60 1.88 14.95 8.32
C ALA A 60 1.80 15.12 9.85
N THR A 61 1.29 14.10 10.56
CA THR A 61 1.22 14.11 12.03
C THR A 61 2.61 14.19 12.67
N LEU A 62 3.59 13.48 12.09
CA LEU A 62 4.97 13.51 12.58
C LEU A 62 5.66 14.83 12.31
N THR A 63 5.44 15.42 11.13
CA THR A 63 5.98 16.74 10.79
C THR A 63 5.39 17.84 11.67
N TRP A 64 4.10 17.75 12.03
CA TRP A 64 3.49 18.71 12.95
C TRP A 64 4.07 18.61 14.38
N ARG A 65 4.30 17.40 14.89
CA ARG A 65 4.87 17.18 16.24
C ARG A 65 6.32 17.66 16.39
N ASP A 66 7.09 17.68 15.31
CA ASP A 66 8.50 18.08 15.33
C ASP A 66 8.70 19.62 15.14
N LYS A 67 7.62 20.42 15.11
CA LYS A 67 7.63 21.91 15.11
C LYS A 67 7.31 22.46 16.50
#